data_AF-A0A1I5SUA5-F1
#
_entry.id   AF-A0A1I5SUA5-F1
#
_cell.length_a   1.000
_cell.length_b   1.000
_cell.length_c   1.000
_cell.angle_alpha   90.00
_cell.angle_beta   90.00
_cell.angle_gamma   90.00
#
_symmetry.space_group_name_H-M   'P 1'
#
loop_
_entity.id
_entity.type
_entity.pdbx_description
1 polymer ?
#
loop_
_entity_poly.entity_id
_entity_poly.type
_entity_poly.pdbx_seq_one_letter_code
_entity_poly.pdbx_strand_id
1 'polypeptide(L)'
;MWLKPDKYKKFSFDKIILAVIILIITAFYYFADLLDNPVLPVCIFHKFTGFYCPGCGGQRAFQALLHRKPLDALQYNPLIYIILPLIFLKVLQELFPGYYLNRLIPGKTFFWSVICLICAFWILRNVQFYPFNLLAPKN
;
A
#
# COMPACT_ATOMS: atom_id res chain seq x y z
N MET A 1 -19.95 35.20 26.01
CA MET A 1 -18.85 34.23 26.12
C MET A 1 -19.45 32.84 26.12
N TRP A 2 -19.63 32.25 24.94
CA TRP A 2 -20.26 30.93 24.78
C TRP A 2 -19.17 29.87 24.61
N LEU A 3 -18.94 29.06 25.65
CA LEU A 3 -18.15 27.84 25.54
C LEU A 3 -18.96 26.82 24.73
N LYS A 4 -18.51 26.49 23.51
CA LYS A 4 -19.07 25.38 22.73
C LYS A 4 -18.77 24.04 23.45
N PRO A 5 -19.77 23.27 23.92
CA PRO A 5 -19.52 22.14 24.79
C PRO A 5 -19.23 20.79 24.14
N ASP A 6 -18.82 20.62 22.88
CA ASP A 6 -18.84 19.25 22.28
C ASP A 6 -17.48 18.79 21.73
N LYS A 7 -16.45 18.74 22.59
CA LYS A 7 -15.11 18.23 22.24
C LYS A 7 -14.96 16.70 22.35
N TYR A 8 -16.00 15.96 22.70
CA TYR A 8 -15.99 14.50 22.69
C TYR A 8 -16.66 13.99 21.41
N LYS A 9 -15.91 14.00 20.29
CA LYS A 9 -16.28 13.18 19.13
C LYS A 9 -16.23 11.72 19.57
N LYS A 10 -17.39 11.17 19.93
CA LYS A 10 -17.59 9.74 20.19
C LYS A 10 -16.95 8.96 19.04
N PHE A 11 -16.10 7.99 19.35
CA PHE A 11 -15.44 7.16 18.34
C PHE A 11 -16.54 6.54 17.46
N SER A 12 -16.59 6.89 16.17
CA SER A 12 -17.66 6.40 15.28
C SER A 12 -17.49 4.90 15.07
N PHE A 13 -18.60 4.15 15.06
CA PHE A 13 -18.61 2.70 14.86
C PHE A 13 -17.85 2.29 13.58
N ASP A 14 -17.95 3.10 12.52
CA ASP A 14 -17.25 2.90 11.24
C ASP A 14 -15.73 2.84 11.38
N LYS A 15 -15.16 3.62 12.31
CA LYS A 15 -13.71 3.64 12.55
C LYS A 15 -13.22 2.37 13.23
N ILE A 16 -14.05 1.80 14.10
CA ILE A 16 -13.77 0.52 14.75
C ILE A 16 -13.78 -0.58 13.70
N ILE A 17 -14.80 -0.59 12.84
CA ILE A 17 -14.88 -1.54 11.71
C ILE A 17 -13.64 -1.43 10.83
N LEU A 18 -13.25 -0.22 10.42
CA LEU A 18 -12.05 0.00 9.59
C LEU A 18 -10.78 -0.54 10.27
N ALA A 19 -10.57 -0.25 11.55
CA ALA A 19 -9.41 -0.73 12.29
C ALA A 19 -9.38 -2.26 12.40
N VAL A 20 -10.53 -2.89 12.65
CA VAL A 20 -10.67 -4.36 12.70
C VAL A 20 -10.38 -4.98 11.33
N ILE A 21 -10.89 -4.41 10.23
CA ILE A 21 -10.60 -4.89 8.87
C ILE A 21 -9.10 -4.83 8.58
N ILE A 22 -8.44 -3.70 8.91
CA ILE A 22 -6.99 -3.54 8.70
C ILE A 22 -6.21 -4.58 9.53
N LEU A 23 -6.61 -4.81 10.78
CA LEU A 23 -5.99 -5.80 11.65
C LEU A 23 -6.13 -7.22 11.07
N ILE A 24 -7.33 -7.60 10.62
CA ILE A 24 -7.60 -8.90 10.01
C ILE A 24 -6.77 -9.09 8.74
N ILE A 25 -6.74 -8.10 7.85
CA ILE A 25 -5.94 -8.15 6.62
C ILE A 25 -4.45 -8.31 6.95
N THR A 26 -3.95 -7.52 7.89
CA THR A 26 -2.53 -7.58 8.29
C THR A 26 -2.18 -8.92 8.91
N ALA A 27 -3.03 -9.44 9.80
CA ALA A 27 -2.87 -10.76 10.42
C ALA A 27 -2.91 -11.87 9.36
N PHE A 28 -3.84 -11.80 8.41
CA PHE A 28 -3.91 -12.75 7.29
C PHE A 28 -2.59 -12.78 6.51
N TYR A 29 -2.04 -11.63 6.11
CA TYR A 29 -0.77 -11.60 5.37
C TYR A 29 0.44 -12.02 6.22
N TYR A 30 0.42 -11.73 7.53
CA TYR A 30 1.48 -12.15 8.45
C TYR A 30 1.50 -13.68 8.63
N PHE A 31 0.33 -14.31 8.79
CA PHE A 31 0.21 -15.74 9.05
C PHE A 31 0.01 -16.59 7.79
N ALA A 32 -0.18 -15.99 6.61
CA ALA A 32 -0.37 -16.72 5.36
C ALA A 32 0.77 -17.69 5.05
N ASP A 33 2.00 -17.39 5.48
CA ASP A 33 3.17 -18.26 5.27
C ASP A 33 3.11 -19.55 6.10
N LEU A 34 2.23 -19.64 7.10
CA LEU A 34 1.97 -20.87 7.87
C LEU A 34 0.96 -21.80 7.18
N LEU A 35 0.30 -21.34 6.12
CA LEU A 35 -0.60 -22.20 5.35
C LEU A 35 0.25 -23.04 4.40
N ASP A 36 0.05 -24.35 4.35
CA ASP A 36 0.86 -25.27 3.53
C ASP A 36 0.78 -25.01 2.01
N ASN A 37 -0.08 -24.10 1.57
CA ASN A 37 -0.09 -23.47 0.25
C ASN A 37 -0.93 -22.19 0.33
N PRO A 38 -0.35 -21.01 0.63
CA PRO A 38 -1.13 -19.79 0.57
C PRO A 38 -1.50 -19.54 -0.89
N VAL A 39 -2.79 -19.65 -1.22
CA VAL A 39 -3.32 -19.26 -2.53
C VAL A 39 -3.27 -17.74 -2.61
N LEU A 40 -2.08 -17.19 -2.87
CA LEU A 40 -1.91 -15.79 -3.17
C LEU A 40 -2.49 -15.54 -4.56
N PRO A 41 -3.34 -14.51 -4.73
CA PRO A 41 -3.95 -14.25 -6.02
C PRO A 41 -2.88 -13.94 -7.07
N VAL A 42 -2.85 -14.78 -8.09
CA VAL A 42 -2.01 -14.57 -9.27
C VAL A 42 -2.47 -13.33 -10.02
N CYS A 43 -1.52 -12.57 -10.57
CA CYS A 43 -1.86 -11.39 -11.36
C CYS A 43 -2.50 -11.80 -12.69
N ILE A 44 -3.83 -11.66 -12.76
CA ILE A 44 -4.63 -11.97 -13.95
C ILE A 44 -4.15 -11.14 -15.16
N PHE A 45 -3.81 -9.86 -14.95
CA PHE A 45 -3.30 -8.98 -16.00
C PHE A 45 -2.04 -9.55 -16.66
N HIS A 46 -1.07 -10.03 -15.86
CA HIS A 46 0.15 -10.64 -16.37
C HIS A 46 -0.14 -11.97 -17.06
N LYS A 47 -1.05 -12.79 -16.51
CA LYS A 47 -1.46 -14.05 -17.13
C LYS A 47 -2.05 -13.87 -18.54
N PHE A 48 -2.80 -12.78 -18.76
CA PHE A 48 -3.43 -12.51 -20.07
C PHE A 48 -2.54 -11.75 -21.04
N THR A 49 -1.76 -10.78 -20.55
CA THR A 49 -1.00 -9.86 -21.45
C THR A 49 0.49 -10.19 -21.54
N GLY A 50 1.03 -10.97 -20.61
CA GLY A 50 2.47 -11.15 -20.43
C GLY A 50 3.17 -9.95 -19.78
N PHE A 51 2.51 -8.79 -19.62
CA PHE A 51 3.09 -7.60 -19.00
C PHE A 51 2.84 -7.54 -17.49
N TYR A 52 3.78 -7.00 -16.73
CA TYR A 52 3.61 -6.75 -15.30
C TYR A 52 2.83 -5.44 -15.08
N CYS A 53 1.74 -5.48 -14.31
CA CYS A 53 1.08 -4.26 -13.84
C CYS A 53 1.90 -3.61 -12.70
N PRO A 54 1.67 -2.34 -12.33
CA PRO A 54 2.44 -1.69 -11.25
C PRO A 54 2.26 -2.38 -9.89
N GLY A 55 1.15 -3.11 -9.69
CA GLY A 55 0.87 -3.87 -8.47
C GLY A 55 1.51 -5.26 -8.39
N CYS A 56 2.06 -5.81 -9.48
CA CYS A 56 2.65 -7.16 -9.45
C CYS A 56 3.75 -7.26 -8.39
N GLY A 57 3.66 -8.28 -7.54
CA GLY A 57 4.59 -8.50 -6.41
C GLY A 57 4.24 -7.72 -5.14
N GLY A 58 3.20 -6.87 -5.15
CA GLY A 58 2.86 -6.01 -3.99
C GLY A 58 2.50 -6.79 -2.72
N GLN A 59 1.81 -7.93 -2.85
CA GLN A 59 1.48 -8.80 -1.71
C GLN A 59 2.74 -9.40 -1.07
N ARG A 60 3.62 -9.99 -1.88
CA ARG A 60 4.91 -10.53 -1.43
C ARG A 60 5.79 -9.45 -0.81
N ALA A 61 5.76 -8.25 -1.38
CA ALA A 61 6.46 -7.09 -0.82
C ALA A 61 5.92 -6.71 0.56
N PHE A 62 4.59 -6.67 0.73
CA PHE A 62 3.96 -6.38 2.02
C PHE A 62 4.27 -7.46 3.06
N GLN A 63 4.17 -8.74 2.70
CA GLN A 63 4.56 -9.86 3.58
C GLN A 63 6.03 -9.79 3.99
N ALA A 64 6.93 -9.47 3.06
CA ALA A 64 8.35 -9.30 3.36
C ALA A 64 8.59 -8.16 4.38
N LEU A 65 7.88 -7.03 4.25
CA LEU A 65 7.93 -5.95 5.25
C LEU A 65 7.42 -6.39 6.62
N LEU A 66 6.32 -7.14 6.67
CA LEU A 66 5.77 -7.69 7.91
C LEU A 66 6.77 -8.63 8.62
N HIS A 67 7.53 -9.41 7.86
CA HIS A 67 8.58 -10.29 8.34
C HIS A 67 9.95 -9.60 8.53
N ARG A 68 10.00 -8.26 8.48
CA ARG A 68 11.22 -7.46 8.68
C ARG A 68 12.32 -7.75 7.64
N LYS A 69 11.93 -8.07 6.41
CA LYS A 69 12.81 -8.30 5.25
C LYS A 69 12.67 -7.16 4.21
N PRO A 70 13.24 -5.97 4.46
CA PRO A 70 13.05 -4.81 3.60
C PRO A 70 13.69 -4.98 2.21
N LEU A 71 14.86 -5.62 2.13
CA LEU A 71 15.53 -5.85 0.85
C LEU A 71 14.71 -6.76 -0.06
N ASP A 72 14.07 -7.79 0.49
CA ASP A 72 13.19 -8.68 -0.26
C ASP A 72 11.94 -7.92 -0.73
N ALA A 73 11.38 -7.06 0.11
CA ALA A 73 10.25 -6.21 -0.28
C ALA A 73 10.55 -5.33 -1.51
N LEU A 74 11.79 -4.80 -1.59
CA LEU A 74 12.25 -4.01 -2.72
C LEU A 74 12.35 -4.85 -4.00
N GLN A 75 12.80 -6.10 -3.88
CA GLN A 75 12.88 -7.03 -5.02
C GLN A 75 11.50 -7.48 -5.52
N TYR A 76 10.50 -7.56 -4.64
CA TYR A 76 9.14 -7.90 -5.03
C TYR A 76 8.39 -6.73 -5.65
N ASN A 77 8.40 -5.56 -5.01
CA ASN A 77 7.79 -4.36 -5.57
C ASN A 77 8.32 -3.07 -4.90
N PRO A 78 9.22 -2.31 -5.56
CA PRO A 78 9.74 -1.05 -5.02
C PRO A 78 8.67 0.00 -4.69
N LEU A 79 7.53 0.00 -5.39
CA LEU A 79 6.44 0.95 -5.12
C LEU A 79 5.84 0.78 -3.73
N ILE A 80 6.04 -0.35 -3.05
CA ILE A 80 5.53 -0.58 -1.69
C ILE A 80 6.00 0.51 -0.72
N TYR A 81 7.23 1.01 -0.89
CA TYR A 81 7.83 2.05 -0.05
C TYR A 81 7.21 3.43 -0.22
N ILE A 82 6.43 3.63 -1.28
CA ILE A 82 5.75 4.89 -1.55
C ILE A 82 4.27 4.73 -1.24
N ILE A 83 3.64 3.67 -1.75
CA ILE A 83 2.21 3.43 -1.61
C ILE A 83 1.83 3.11 -0.17
N LEU A 84 2.61 2.28 0.54
CA LEU A 84 2.25 1.86 1.90
C LEU A 84 2.25 3.03 2.90
N PRO A 85 3.27 3.92 2.94
CA PRO A 85 3.22 5.11 3.79
C PRO A 85 2.07 6.05 3.45
N LEU A 86 1.73 6.21 2.17
CA LEU A 86 0.60 7.07 1.76
C LEU A 86 -0.75 6.50 2.23
N ILE A 87 -0.95 5.20 2.08
CA ILE A 87 -2.14 4.52 2.63
C ILE A 87 -2.17 4.67 4.15
N PHE A 88 -1.04 4.45 4.83
CA PHE A 88 -0.93 4.57 6.28
C PHE A 88 -1.27 5.99 6.77
N LEU A 89 -0.72 7.02 6.15
CA LEU A 89 -1.03 8.42 6.47
C LEU A 89 -2.52 8.73 6.25
N LYS A 90 -3.13 8.19 5.18
CA LYS A 90 -4.55 8.39 4.91
C LYS A 90 -5.44 7.69 5.95
N VAL A 91 -5.09 6.48 6.34
CA VAL A 91 -5.77 5.75 7.43
C VAL A 91 -5.64 6.51 8.75
N LEU A 92 -4.45 7.03 9.08
CA LEU A 92 -4.25 7.84 10.28
C LEU A 92 -5.08 9.12 10.29
N GLN A 93 -5.18 9.83 9.16
CA GLN A 93 -6.06 11.00 9.02
C GLN A 93 -7.53 10.65 9.32
N GLU A 94 -8.00 9.49 8.84
CA GLU A 94 -9.38 9.05 9.01
C GLU A 94 -9.67 8.62 10.46
N LEU A 95 -8.76 7.84 11.07
CA LEU A 95 -8.90 7.38 12.44
C LEU A 95 -8.74 8.54 13.43
N PHE A 96 -7.75 9.41 13.24
CA PHE A 96 -7.37 10.50 14.12
C PHE A 96 -7.49 11.88 13.42
N PRO A 97 -8.72 12.41 13.27
CA PRO A 97 -8.94 13.69 12.62
C PRO A 97 -8.36 14.83 13.50
N GLY A 98 -7.16 15.28 13.15
CA GLY A 98 -6.47 16.42 13.75
C GLY A 98 -6.04 17.43 12.69
N TYR A 99 -5.98 18.72 13.07
CA TYR A 99 -5.69 19.84 12.15
C TYR A 99 -4.37 19.65 11.36
N TYR A 100 -3.37 19.03 11.98
CA TYR A 100 -2.04 18.83 11.38
C TYR A 100 -1.98 17.68 10.35
N LEU A 101 -2.74 16.60 10.55
CA LEU A 101 -2.71 15.43 9.67
C LEU A 101 -3.30 15.73 8.29
N ASN A 102 -4.35 16.57 8.22
CA ASN A 102 -5.02 16.94 6.96
C ASN A 102 -4.14 17.75 5.99
N ARG A 103 -2.98 18.25 6.42
CA ARG A 103 -2.06 19.04 5.59
C ARG A 103 -0.94 18.21 4.95
N LEU A 104 -0.83 16.93 5.30
CA LEU A 104 0.31 16.09 4.90
C LEU A 104 0.19 15.49 3.50
N ILE A 105 -1.01 15.36 2.95
CA ILE A 105 -1.21 14.91 1.57
C ILE A 105 -1.54 16.14 0.72
N PRO A 106 -0.60 16.64 -0.10
CA PRO A 106 -0.82 17.85 -0.88
C PRO A 106 -1.93 17.66 -1.91
N GLY A 107 -2.47 18.78 -2.40
CA GLY A 107 -3.61 18.81 -3.32
C GLY A 107 -3.35 18.20 -4.72
N LYS A 108 -4.11 18.65 -5.73
CA LYS A 108 -4.14 18.08 -7.09
C LYS A 108 -2.75 17.78 -7.69
N THR A 109 -1.75 18.63 -7.45
CA THR A 109 -0.37 18.42 -7.96
C THR A 109 0.27 17.14 -7.44
N PHE A 110 0.12 16.84 -6.15
CA PHE A 110 0.68 15.62 -5.57
C PHE A 110 0.00 14.38 -6.12
N PHE A 111 -1.33 14.41 -6.24
CA PHE A 111 -2.09 13.32 -6.86
C PHE A 111 -1.59 13.01 -8.28
N TRP A 112 -1.43 14.03 -9.13
CA TRP A 112 -0.89 13.85 -10.48
C TRP A 112 0.57 13.37 -10.48
N SER A 113 1.38 13.80 -9.51
CA SER A 113 2.77 13.32 -9.38
C SER A 113 2.83 11.82 -9.06
N VAL A 114 1.94 11.33 -8.17
CA VAL A 114 1.84 9.90 -7.84
C VAL A 114 1.36 9.10 -9.04
N ILE A 115 0.37 9.59 -9.80
CA ILE A 115 -0.06 8.93 -11.04
C ILE A 115 1.07 8.86 -12.05
N CYS A 116 1.77 9.97 -12.29
CA CYS A 116 2.88 10.03 -13.22
C CYS A 116 3.98 9.04 -12.81
N LEU A 117 4.30 8.96 -11.52
CA LEU A 117 5.26 7.99 -10.97
C LEU A 117 4.81 6.54 -11.19
N ILE A 118 3.54 6.22 -10.93
CA ILE A 118 3.00 4.86 -11.13
C ILE A 118 3.06 4.48 -12.61
N CYS A 119 2.69 5.40 -13.52
CA CYS A 119 2.76 5.17 -14.96
C CYS A 119 4.21 5.00 -15.43
N ALA A 120 5.13 5.86 -14.97
CA ALA A 120 6.54 5.74 -15.28
C ALA A 120 7.11 4.40 -14.78
N PHE A 121 6.82 4.01 -13.53
CA PHE A 121 7.20 2.71 -13.00
C PHE A 121 6.63 1.55 -13.82
N TRP A 122 5.35 1.64 -14.22
CA TRP A 122 4.71 0.61 -15.03
C TRP A 122 5.39 0.43 -16.39
N ILE A 123 5.74 1.52 -17.07
CA ILE A 123 6.47 1.47 -18.34
C ILE A 123 7.86 0.87 -18.10
N LEU A 124 8.62 1.45 -17.18
CA LEU A 124 10.01 1.05 -16.91
C LEU A 124 10.11 -0.43 -16.50
N ARG A 125 9.21 -0.96 -15.67
CA ARG A 125 9.29 -2.36 -15.22
C ARG A 125 9.08 -3.40 -16.32
N ASN A 126 8.51 -3.00 -17.45
CA ASN A 126 8.28 -3.87 -18.60
C ASN A 126 9.39 -3.75 -19.65
N VAL A 127 10.40 -2.90 -19.41
CA VAL A 127 11.58 -2.76 -20.28
C VAL A 127 12.63 -3.80 -19.87
N GLN A 128 13.08 -4.61 -20.84
CA GLN A 128 14.05 -5.70 -20.59
C GLN A 128 15.53 -5.25 -20.56
N PHE A 129 15.78 -3.94 -20.61
CA PHE A 129 17.13 -3.37 -20.55
C PHE A 129 17.58 -3.16 -19.11
N TYR A 130 18.86 -3.43 -18.82
CA TYR A 130 19.44 -3.15 -17.50
C TYR A 130 19.55 -1.63 -17.26
N PRO A 131 19.17 -1.09 -16.09
CA PRO A 131 18.78 -1.78 -14.85
C PRO A 131 17.27 -2.00 -14.67
N PHE A 132 16.43 -1.64 -15.65
CA PHE A 132 14.97 -1.67 -15.51
C PHE A 132 14.37 -3.07 -15.41
N ASN A 133 15.05 -4.07 -15.96
CA ASN A 133 14.71 -5.48 -15.77
C ASN A 133 14.71 -5.91 -14.28
N LEU A 134 15.41 -5.19 -13.39
CA LEU A 134 15.39 -5.44 -11.94
C LEU A 134 14.07 -5.05 -11.27
N LEU A 135 13.24 -4.24 -11.93
CA LEU A 135 11.92 -3.82 -11.42
C LEU A 135 10.84 -4.88 -11.66
N ALA A 136 11.12 -5.89 -12.49
CA ALA A 136 10.26 -7.06 -12.63
C ALA A 136 10.31 -7.89 -11.33
N PRO A 137 9.15 -8.38 -10.85
CA PRO A 137 9.10 -9.10 -9.60
C PRO A 137 9.83 -10.44 -9.76
N LYS A 138 10.83 -10.70 -8.90
CA LYS A 138 11.50 -12.00 -8.87
C LYS A 138 10.55 -13.05 -8.29
N ASN A 139 10.66 -14.28 -8.78
CA ASN A 139 9.88 -15.42 -8.29
C ASN A 139 10.39 -15.86 -6.92
#